data_AF-A0A5R9P248-F1
#
_entry.id   AF-A0A5R9P248-F1
#
_cell.length_a   1.000
_cell.length_b   1.000
_cell.length_c   1.000
_cell.angle_alpha   90.00
_cell.angle_beta   90.00
_cell.angle_gamma   90.00
#
_symmetry.space_group_name_H-M   'P 1'
#
loop_
_entity.id
_entity.type
_entity.pdbx_description
1 polymer ?
#
loop_
_entity_poly.entity_id
_entity_poly.type
_entity_poly.pdbx_seq_one_letter_code
_entity_poly.pdbx_strand_id
1 'polypeptide(L)'
;MREKIIFIDKQTSFTGNKFTLHKAEIDITWVRESYAFMELSWKGHTVKRFSTHSDFYGFLTSAMTQIDNAPEIAESWDILASSELELHVVGYLRDAPSLGFAQEEYSRKYYTPAKRNGDELWYDDESVKDGASFNFKEFPMEVRRILRTVDHSPTIVWNSAWDQGTNVDALLRYRAIATATEQVIGETDYRFHD
;
A
#
# COMPACT_ATOMS: atom_id res chain seq x y z
N MET A 1 9.48 3.11 16.52
CA MET A 1 10.24 2.02 17.16
C MET A 1 11.51 1.85 16.32
N ARG A 2 12.68 1.70 16.95
CA ARG A 2 13.92 1.41 16.21
C ARG A 2 13.88 -0.03 15.76
N GLU A 3 13.87 -0.25 14.45
CA GLU A 3 13.91 -1.58 13.88
C GLU A 3 15.35 -1.88 13.44
N LYS A 4 15.82 -3.09 13.76
CA LYS A 4 17.08 -3.57 13.20
C LYS A 4 16.80 -4.09 11.80
N ILE A 5 17.56 -3.60 10.83
CA ILE A 5 17.41 -3.97 9.42
C ILE A 5 18.72 -4.51 8.86
N ILE A 6 18.59 -5.41 7.90
CA ILE A 6 19.68 -5.90 7.05
C ILE A 6 19.53 -5.23 5.68
N PHE A 7 20.66 -4.82 5.09
CA PHE A 7 20.71 -4.35 3.71
C PHE A 7 21.97 -4.87 3.01
N ILE A 8 21.96 -4.89 1.69
CA ILE A 8 23.13 -5.20 0.86
C ILE A 8 23.81 -3.89 0.46
N ASP A 9 25.15 -3.85 0.51
CA ASP A 9 25.90 -2.79 -0.18
C ASP A 9 26.08 -3.15 -1.67
N LYS A 10 25.52 -2.32 -2.56
CA LYS A 10 25.72 -2.44 -4.01
C LYS A 10 27.15 -2.18 -4.48
N GLN A 11 28.06 -1.70 -3.62
CA GLN A 11 29.43 -1.38 -4.04
C GLN A 11 30.34 -2.59 -4.34
N THR A 12 29.84 -3.82 -4.30
CA THR A 12 30.67 -5.00 -4.60
C THR A 12 30.41 -5.56 -6.00
N SER A 13 31.50 -5.64 -6.77
CA SER A 13 31.60 -6.14 -8.14
C SER A 13 30.78 -7.42 -8.37
N PHE A 14 30.02 -7.45 -9.48
CA PHE A 14 29.28 -8.61 -10.02
C PHE A 14 30.15 -9.86 -10.32
N THR A 15 31.42 -9.89 -9.92
CA THR A 15 32.26 -11.08 -10.00
C THR A 15 31.79 -12.14 -9.01
N GLY A 16 30.92 -13.04 -9.49
CA GLY A 16 30.55 -14.27 -8.78
C GLY A 16 29.21 -14.27 -8.03
N ASN A 17 28.32 -13.30 -8.25
CA ASN A 17 26.99 -13.20 -7.59
C ASN A 17 27.03 -13.16 -6.05
N LYS A 18 28.13 -12.68 -5.47
CA LYS A 18 28.29 -12.56 -4.02
C LYS A 18 28.24 -11.10 -3.61
N PHE A 19 27.38 -10.81 -2.64
CA PHE A 19 27.18 -9.49 -2.05
C PHE A 19 27.69 -9.48 -0.60
N THR A 20 27.91 -8.31 -0.01
CA THR A 20 28.21 -8.19 1.43
C THR A 20 26.97 -7.71 2.17
N LEU A 21 26.60 -8.42 3.25
CA LEU A 21 25.50 -8.02 4.12
C LEU A 21 25.97 -7.01 5.15
N HIS A 22 25.12 -6.02 5.39
CA HIS A 22 25.30 -5.05 6.44
C HIS A 22 24.10 -5.02 7.38
N LYS A 23 24.38 -4.90 8.68
CA LYS A 23 23.35 -4.64 9.69
C LYS A 23 23.37 -3.17 10.09
N ALA A 24 22.19 -2.56 10.18
CA ALA A 24 22.01 -1.24 10.78
C ALA A 24 20.74 -1.20 11.62
N GLU A 25 20.76 -0.34 12.64
CA GLU A 25 19.56 0.00 13.39
C GLU A 25 18.98 1.29 12.79
N ILE A 26 17.76 1.22 12.25
CA ILE A 26 17.10 2.34 11.59
C ILE A 26 15.67 2.48 12.13
N ASP A 27 15.25 3.72 12.39
CA ASP A 27 13.85 4.01 12.69
C ASP A 27 13.00 3.85 11.43
N ILE A 28 12.28 2.72 11.33
CA ILE A 28 11.29 2.49 10.27
C ILE A 28 9.94 3.01 10.72
N THR A 29 9.33 3.85 9.90
CA THR A 29 7.96 4.33 10.08
C THR A 29 7.09 3.76 8.98
N TRP A 30 5.99 3.12 9.35
CA TRP A 30 5.00 2.63 8.39
C TRP A 30 4.00 3.74 8.06
N VAL A 31 3.94 4.05 6.78
CA VAL A 31 3.05 5.07 6.22
C VAL A 31 1.88 4.33 5.61
N ARG A 32 0.66 4.67 6.04
CA ARG A 32 -0.54 4.17 5.41
C ARG A 32 -1.14 5.21 4.48
N GLU A 33 -1.55 4.76 3.31
CA GLU A 33 -2.18 5.56 2.28
C GLU A 33 -3.49 4.92 1.86
N SER A 34 -4.49 5.75 1.54
CA SER A 34 -5.73 5.30 0.92
C SER A 34 -5.63 5.46 -0.59
N TYR A 35 -6.06 4.43 -1.30
CA TYR A 35 -6.11 4.37 -2.75
C TYR A 35 -7.54 4.19 -3.21
N ALA A 36 -7.92 4.90 -4.26
CA ALA A 36 -9.19 4.70 -4.93
C ALA A 36 -9.03 4.77 -6.45
N PHE A 37 -9.81 3.96 -7.16
CA PHE A 37 -9.90 4.02 -8.62
C PHE A 37 -11.31 3.66 -9.05
N MET A 38 -11.70 4.13 -10.23
CA MET A 38 -12.92 3.64 -10.89
C MET A 38 -12.59 2.47 -11.81
N GLU A 39 -13.51 1.51 -11.90
CA GLU A 39 -13.44 0.41 -12.86
C GLU A 39 -14.80 0.20 -13.53
N LEU A 40 -14.75 -0.12 -14.81
CA LEU A 40 -15.90 -0.50 -15.61
C LEU A 40 -15.94 -2.03 -15.69
N SER A 41 -17.06 -2.63 -15.34
CA SER A 41 -17.27 -4.08 -15.42
C SER A 41 -18.46 -4.41 -16.31
N TRP A 42 -18.42 -5.56 -16.99
CA TRP A 42 -19.54 -6.12 -17.75
C TRP A 42 -19.71 -7.58 -17.35
N LYS A 43 -20.89 -7.94 -16.85
CA LYS A 43 -21.19 -9.31 -16.37
C LYS A 43 -20.15 -9.83 -15.36
N GLY A 44 -19.70 -8.96 -14.46
CA GLY A 44 -18.70 -9.30 -13.43
C GLY A 44 -17.25 -9.35 -13.93
N HIS A 45 -16.98 -9.03 -15.20
CA HIS A 45 -15.62 -8.96 -15.73
C HIS A 45 -15.16 -7.51 -15.87
N THR A 46 -13.98 -7.19 -15.34
CA THR A 46 -13.37 -5.86 -15.53
C THR A 46 -13.04 -5.64 -17.00
N VAL A 47 -13.66 -4.63 -17.59
CA VAL A 47 -13.45 -4.21 -18.99
C VAL A 47 -12.41 -3.10 -19.05
N LYS A 48 -12.42 -2.18 -18.08
CA LYS A 48 -11.52 -1.03 -18.06
C LYS A 48 -11.28 -0.52 -16.64
N ARG A 49 -10.06 -0.05 -16.36
CA ARG A 49 -9.73 0.69 -15.14
C ARG A 49 -9.43 2.15 -15.49
N PHE A 50 -9.98 3.08 -14.71
CA PHE A 50 -9.77 4.52 -14.87
C PHE A 50 -8.67 5.03 -13.93
N SER A 51 -8.53 6.36 -13.85
CA SER A 51 -7.54 7.06 -13.02
C SER A 51 -7.52 6.56 -11.58
N THR A 52 -6.31 6.43 -11.04
CA THR A 52 -6.09 6.05 -9.63
C THR A 52 -5.68 7.27 -8.84
N HIS A 53 -6.31 7.46 -7.68
CA HIS A 53 -6.04 8.54 -6.75
C HIS A 53 -5.49 7.95 -5.45
N SER A 54 -4.61 8.69 -4.79
CA SER A 54 -4.07 8.31 -3.50
C SER A 54 -3.97 9.50 -2.58
N ASP A 55 -4.27 9.29 -1.31
CA ASP A 55 -4.07 10.32 -0.29
C ASP A 55 -3.55 9.72 1.02
N PHE A 56 -2.81 10.55 1.76
CA PHE A 56 -2.22 10.22 3.05
C PHE A 56 -2.97 10.87 4.23
N TYR A 57 -3.58 12.04 4.00
CA TYR A 57 -4.11 12.90 5.08
C TYR A 57 -5.65 12.90 5.18
N GLY A 58 -6.33 12.25 4.23
CA GLY A 58 -7.78 12.28 4.13
C GLY A 58 -8.44 10.93 4.36
N PHE A 59 -7.71 9.82 4.13
CA PHE A 59 -8.10 8.40 4.10
C PHE A 59 -9.31 8.04 3.23
N LEU A 60 -10.16 9.00 2.93
CA LEU A 60 -11.43 8.88 2.24
C LEU A 60 -11.53 9.91 1.13
N THR A 61 -10.67 10.94 1.09
CA THR A 61 -10.78 12.01 0.10
C THR A 61 -10.61 11.46 -1.31
N SER A 62 -9.70 10.51 -1.53
CA SER A 62 -9.53 9.78 -2.79
C SER A 62 -10.79 9.03 -3.18
N ALA A 63 -11.36 8.25 -2.27
CA ALA A 63 -12.62 7.52 -2.50
C ALA A 63 -13.79 8.47 -2.78
N MET A 64 -13.97 9.52 -1.97
CA MET A 64 -14.99 10.55 -2.14
C MET A 64 -14.84 11.27 -3.48
N THR A 65 -13.62 11.66 -3.87
CA THR A 65 -13.36 12.30 -5.16
C THR A 65 -13.77 11.38 -6.32
N GLN A 66 -13.49 10.07 -6.22
CA GLN A 66 -13.93 9.13 -7.25
C GLN A 66 -15.45 8.94 -7.25
N ILE A 67 -16.08 8.88 -6.09
CA ILE A 67 -17.54 8.79 -5.96
C ILE A 67 -18.21 10.03 -6.55
N ASP A 68 -17.68 11.23 -6.30
CA ASP A 68 -18.23 12.47 -6.83
C ASP A 68 -18.12 12.54 -8.36
N ASN A 69 -17.06 11.96 -8.93
CA ASN A 69 -16.84 11.89 -10.38
C ASN A 69 -17.61 10.76 -11.08
N ALA A 70 -17.97 9.70 -10.35
CA ALA A 70 -18.55 8.49 -10.94
C ALA A 70 -19.90 8.72 -11.66
N PRO A 71 -20.84 9.54 -11.15
CA PRO A 71 -22.09 9.83 -11.84
C PRO A 71 -21.91 10.45 -13.23
N GLU A 72 -21.02 11.44 -13.37
CA GLU A 72 -20.76 12.09 -14.66
C GLU A 72 -20.20 11.09 -15.68
N ILE A 73 -19.30 10.20 -15.24
CA ILE A 73 -18.75 9.16 -16.10
C ILE A 73 -19.81 8.13 -16.46
N ALA A 74 -20.64 7.69 -15.50
CA ALA A 74 -21.73 6.76 -15.76
C ALA A 74 -22.72 7.33 -16.79
N GLU A 75 -23.10 8.60 -16.65
CA GLU A 75 -23.98 9.30 -17.59
C GLU A 75 -23.36 9.37 -18.99
N SER A 76 -22.08 9.71 -19.10
CA SER A 76 -21.40 9.79 -20.41
C SER A 76 -21.28 8.45 -21.16
N TRP A 77 -21.49 7.33 -20.47
CA TRP A 77 -21.50 5.97 -21.03
C TRP A 77 -22.89 5.34 -21.09
N ASP A 78 -23.96 6.11 -20.83
CA ASP A 78 -25.35 5.65 -20.73
C ASP A 78 -25.53 4.47 -19.73
N ILE A 79 -24.76 4.47 -18.64
CA ILE A 79 -24.83 3.45 -17.59
C ILE A 79 -25.97 3.77 -16.64
N LEU A 80 -27.04 2.98 -16.75
CA LEU A 80 -28.19 2.98 -15.85
C LEU A 80 -28.12 1.82 -14.85
N ALA A 81 -28.89 1.89 -13.75
CA ALA A 81 -28.95 0.83 -12.74
C ALA A 81 -29.38 -0.55 -13.27
N SER A 82 -30.12 -0.60 -14.39
CA SER A 82 -30.53 -1.84 -15.05
C SER A 82 -29.57 -2.32 -16.14
N SER A 83 -28.43 -1.66 -16.33
CA SER A 83 -27.47 -2.00 -17.37
C SER A 83 -26.67 -3.24 -16.98
N GLU A 84 -26.26 -4.04 -17.97
CA GLU A 84 -25.28 -5.11 -17.74
C GLU A 84 -23.85 -4.58 -17.54
N LEU A 85 -23.65 -3.31 -17.91
CA LEU A 85 -22.41 -2.56 -17.72
C LEU A 85 -22.51 -1.81 -16.39
N GLU A 86 -21.52 -2.00 -15.52
CA GLU A 86 -21.49 -1.41 -14.18
C GLU A 86 -20.22 -0.58 -13.99
N LEU A 87 -20.35 0.58 -13.35
CA LEU A 87 -19.23 1.40 -12.91
C LEU A 87 -19.05 1.23 -11.42
N HIS A 88 -17.86 0.81 -11.00
CA HIS A 88 -17.51 0.68 -9.59
C HIS A 88 -16.49 1.74 -9.20
N VAL A 89 -16.60 2.23 -7.96
CA VAL A 89 -15.48 2.84 -7.26
C VAL A 89 -14.92 1.82 -6.29
N VAL A 90 -13.63 1.53 -6.44
CA VAL A 90 -12.91 0.57 -5.60
C VAL A 90 -11.90 1.32 -4.74
N GLY A 91 -11.96 1.10 -3.43
CA GLY A 91 -11.03 1.61 -2.44
C GLY A 91 -10.17 0.49 -1.84
N TYR A 92 -8.90 0.79 -1.54
CA TYR A 92 -8.03 -0.09 -0.75
C TYR A 92 -6.99 0.72 0.02
N LEU A 93 -6.45 0.12 1.06
CA LEU A 93 -5.38 0.72 1.86
C LEU A 93 -4.03 0.14 1.43
N ARG A 94 -2.98 0.92 1.60
CA ARG A 94 -1.61 0.51 1.33
C ARG A 94 -0.70 0.92 2.48
N ASP A 95 0.06 -0.03 2.99
CA ASP A 95 1.09 0.20 4.00
C ASP A 95 2.47 0.16 3.36
N ALA A 96 3.22 1.25 3.44
CA ALA A 96 4.55 1.36 2.89
C ALA A 96 5.58 1.72 3.97
N PRO A 97 6.73 1.03 4.03
CA PRO A 97 7.79 1.39 4.97
C PRO A 97 8.51 2.66 4.51
N SER A 98 8.85 3.53 5.46
CA SER A 98 9.62 4.75 5.25
C SER A 98 10.75 4.88 6.27
N LEU A 99 11.81 5.61 5.92
CA LEU A 99 12.91 5.99 6.82
C LEU A 99 12.56 7.24 7.65
N GLY A 100 11.27 7.47 7.87
CA GLY A 100 10.75 8.63 8.57
C GLY A 100 10.48 9.85 7.68
N PHE A 101 10.14 10.94 8.37
CA PHE A 101 9.75 12.21 7.78
C PHE A 101 10.95 12.92 7.14
N ALA A 102 10.86 13.18 5.83
CA ALA A 102 11.90 13.84 5.06
C ALA A 102 11.77 15.36 5.12
N GLN A 103 10.56 15.87 4.87
CA GLN A 103 10.27 17.30 4.74
C GLN A 103 8.76 17.56 4.80
N GLU A 104 8.35 18.76 5.20
CA GLU A 104 6.99 19.26 5.02
C GLU A 104 7.02 20.42 4.01
N GLU A 105 6.16 20.33 2.99
CA GLU A 105 5.98 21.38 1.98
C GLU A 105 4.48 21.54 1.72
N TYR A 106 3.96 22.78 1.73
CA TYR A 106 2.53 23.06 1.56
C TYR A 106 1.61 22.29 2.52
N SER A 107 2.03 22.13 3.78
CA SER A 107 1.32 21.32 4.79
C SER A 107 1.18 19.83 4.44
N ARG A 108 2.00 19.33 3.49
CA ARG A 108 2.09 17.92 3.14
C ARG A 108 3.39 17.34 3.68
N LYS A 109 3.28 16.23 4.40
CA LYS A 109 4.44 15.46 4.89
C LYS A 109 4.95 14.56 3.78
N TYR A 110 6.24 14.68 3.46
CA TYR A 110 6.94 13.81 2.53
C TYR A 110 7.77 12.83 3.33
N TYR A 111 7.60 11.55 3.04
CA TYR A 111 8.32 10.47 3.71
C TYR A 111 9.45 9.99 2.81
N THR A 112 10.60 9.68 3.41
CA THR A 112 11.70 9.05 2.68
C THR A 112 11.31 7.59 2.48
N PRO A 113 11.11 7.09 1.25
CA PRO A 113 10.83 5.67 1.05
C PRO A 113 11.92 4.83 1.70
N ALA A 114 11.56 3.69 2.28
CA ALA A 114 12.54 2.73 2.80
C ALA A 114 13.25 2.00 1.65
N LYS A 115 13.99 2.77 0.86
CA LYS A 115 14.83 2.36 -0.26
C LYS A 115 16.13 3.15 -0.14
N ARG A 116 17.19 2.52 0.34
CA ARG A 116 18.53 3.11 0.30
C ARG A 116 19.13 2.76 -1.06
N ASN A 117 19.35 3.73 -1.96
CA ASN A 117 20.07 3.52 -3.22
C ASN A 117 19.59 2.34 -4.12
N GLY A 118 18.30 2.00 -4.05
CA GLY A 118 17.70 0.88 -4.77
C GLY A 118 18.06 -0.50 -4.20
N ASP A 119 18.56 -0.56 -2.97
CA ASP A 119 18.83 -1.79 -2.22
C ASP A 119 17.55 -2.26 -1.53
N GLU A 120 17.32 -3.56 -1.57
CA GLU A 120 16.23 -4.21 -0.84
C GLU A 120 16.55 -4.20 0.67
N LEU A 121 15.61 -3.74 1.48
CA LEU A 121 15.74 -3.76 2.93
C LEU A 121 15.03 -5.00 3.48
N TRP A 122 15.67 -5.68 4.42
CA TRP A 122 15.16 -6.88 5.07
C TRP A 122 15.11 -6.68 6.59
N TYR A 123 14.19 -7.36 7.26
CA TYR A 123 14.22 -7.44 8.71
C TYR A 123 15.50 -8.12 9.18
N ASP A 124 15.97 -7.76 10.37
CA ASP A 124 17.11 -8.43 11.00
C ASP A 124 16.79 -9.91 11.28
N ASP A 125 17.79 -10.75 11.06
CA ASP A 125 17.79 -12.18 11.37
C ASP A 125 19.04 -12.48 12.20
N GLU A 126 18.85 -13.08 13.37
CA GLU A 126 19.92 -13.35 14.34
C GLU A 126 21.01 -14.27 13.77
N SER A 127 20.70 -15.12 12.79
CA SER A 127 21.65 -16.01 12.14
C SER A 127 22.62 -15.30 11.19
N VAL A 128 22.28 -14.08 10.78
CA VAL A 128 23.08 -13.27 9.85
C VAL A 128 24.17 -12.51 10.62
N LYS A 129 25.40 -12.52 10.10
CA LYS A 129 26.51 -11.72 10.62
C LYS A 129 26.76 -10.50 9.73
N ASP A 130 27.04 -9.36 10.35
CA ASP A 130 27.51 -8.17 9.64
C ASP A 130 28.82 -8.50 8.88
N GLY A 131 28.90 -8.07 7.62
CA GLY A 131 30.01 -8.41 6.71
C GLY A 131 29.96 -9.81 6.10
N ALA A 132 28.92 -10.62 6.35
CA ALA A 132 28.79 -11.94 5.75
C ALA A 132 28.58 -11.86 4.23
N SER A 133 29.13 -12.83 3.50
CA SER A 133 28.88 -12.95 2.06
C SER A 133 27.49 -13.51 1.80
N PHE A 134 26.72 -12.83 0.95
CA PHE A 134 25.38 -13.18 0.53
C PHE A 134 25.34 -13.70 -0.91
N ASN A 135 24.67 -14.83 -1.09
CA ASN A 135 24.34 -15.38 -2.39
C ASN A 135 22.83 -15.68 -2.42
N PHE A 136 22.11 -15.08 -3.38
CA PHE A 136 20.67 -15.27 -3.58
C PHE A 136 20.24 -16.73 -3.80
N LYS A 137 21.15 -17.67 -4.05
CA LYS A 137 20.83 -19.11 -4.14
C LYS A 137 21.06 -19.87 -2.84
N GLU A 138 21.92 -19.36 -1.95
CA GLU A 138 22.39 -20.08 -0.76
C GLU A 138 21.71 -19.60 0.52
N PHE A 139 21.10 -18.41 0.52
CA PHE A 139 20.37 -17.90 1.67
C PHE A 139 18.98 -18.53 1.76
N PRO A 140 18.49 -18.93 2.96
CA PRO A 140 17.11 -19.38 3.11
C PRO A 140 16.13 -18.27 2.72
N MET A 141 14.93 -18.63 2.24
CA MET A 141 13.92 -17.62 1.88
C MET A 141 13.34 -16.92 3.12
N GLU A 142 13.30 -17.64 4.23
CA GLU A 142 12.76 -17.23 5.52
C GLU A 142 13.53 -16.03 6.09
N VAL A 143 14.84 -15.98 5.85
CA VAL A 143 15.76 -14.89 6.23
C VAL A 143 15.55 -13.63 5.37
N ARG A 144 14.93 -13.77 4.19
CA ARG A 144 14.70 -12.65 3.24
C ARG A 144 13.36 -11.98 3.50
N ARG A 145 13.02 -11.72 4.76
CA ARG A 145 11.77 -11.04 5.09
C ARG A 145 11.86 -9.58 4.66
N ILE A 146 11.43 -9.31 3.43
CA ILE A 146 11.55 -7.99 2.81
C ILE A 146 10.60 -6.99 3.47
N LEU A 147 11.12 -5.82 3.79
CA LEU A 147 10.34 -4.63 4.08
C LEU A 147 9.70 -4.16 2.78
N ARG A 148 8.53 -4.73 2.47
CA ARG A 148 7.76 -4.45 1.25
C ARG A 148 6.46 -3.74 1.58
N THR A 149 5.97 -3.02 0.58
CA THR A 149 4.62 -2.47 0.59
C THR A 149 3.59 -3.60 0.69
N VAL A 150 2.56 -3.39 1.51
CA VAL A 150 1.44 -4.32 1.69
C VAL A 150 0.17 -3.62 1.20
N ASP A 151 -0.44 -4.18 0.16
CA ASP A 151 -1.75 -3.75 -0.31
C ASP A 151 -2.83 -4.55 0.42
N HIS A 152 -3.78 -3.84 1.01
CA HIS A 152 -4.97 -4.45 1.62
C HIS A 152 -5.99 -4.83 0.55
N SER A 153 -6.92 -5.72 0.91
CA SER A 153 -7.92 -6.23 -0.02
C SER A 153 -8.77 -5.10 -0.64
N PRO A 154 -8.91 -5.06 -1.97
CA PRO A 154 -9.77 -4.09 -2.64
C PRO A 154 -11.23 -4.28 -2.27
N THR A 155 -11.91 -3.16 -2.06
CA THR A 155 -13.31 -3.12 -1.62
C THR A 155 -14.09 -2.16 -2.53
N ILE A 156 -15.23 -2.61 -3.04
CA ILE A 156 -16.16 -1.73 -3.77
C ILE A 156 -16.84 -0.83 -2.73
N VAL A 157 -16.67 0.49 -2.90
CA VAL A 157 -17.23 1.51 -2.01
C VAL A 157 -18.39 2.27 -2.63
N TRP A 158 -18.60 2.10 -3.93
CA TRP A 158 -19.76 2.59 -4.67
C TRP A 158 -19.94 1.79 -5.97
N ASN A 159 -21.18 1.55 -6.38
CA ASN A 159 -21.55 0.91 -7.66
C ASN A 159 -22.78 1.59 -8.26
N SER A 160 -22.78 1.81 -9.58
CA SER A 160 -23.89 2.37 -10.36
C SER A 160 -25.18 1.54 -10.32
N ALA A 161 -25.09 0.23 -10.08
CA ALA A 161 -26.23 -0.68 -9.98
C ALA A 161 -26.87 -0.71 -8.57
N TRP A 162 -26.17 -0.18 -7.56
CA TRP A 162 -26.67 -0.15 -6.18
C TRP A 162 -27.54 1.08 -5.94
N ASP A 163 -28.56 0.91 -5.08
CA ASP A 163 -29.33 2.05 -4.59
C ASP A 163 -28.47 2.95 -3.68
N GLN A 164 -28.96 4.17 -3.42
CA GLN A 164 -28.25 5.16 -2.61
C GLN A 164 -27.94 4.65 -1.19
N GLY A 165 -28.86 3.92 -0.56
CA GLY A 165 -28.67 3.40 0.79
C GLY A 165 -27.55 2.36 0.85
N THR A 166 -27.53 1.44 -0.10
CA THR A 166 -26.47 0.42 -0.24
C THR A 166 -25.11 1.06 -0.48
N ASN A 167 -25.02 2.06 -1.36
CA ASN A 167 -23.78 2.81 -1.60
C ASN A 167 -23.28 3.56 -0.35
N VAL A 168 -24.19 4.20 0.41
CA VAL A 168 -23.84 4.86 1.66
C VAL A 168 -23.32 3.86 2.70
N ASP A 169 -23.97 2.71 2.85
CA ASP A 169 -23.52 1.65 3.78
C ASP A 169 -22.14 1.11 3.40
N ALA A 170 -21.88 0.86 2.11
CA ALA A 170 -20.59 0.41 1.61
C ALA A 170 -19.45 1.39 1.96
N LEU A 171 -19.67 2.69 1.74
CA LEU A 171 -18.72 3.73 2.11
C LEU A 171 -18.50 3.81 3.62
N LEU A 172 -19.55 3.68 4.43
CA LEU A 172 -19.44 3.69 5.89
C LEU A 172 -18.64 2.48 6.41
N ARG A 173 -18.81 1.29 5.83
CA ARG A 173 -18.02 0.11 6.16
C ARG A 173 -16.55 0.28 5.80
N TYR A 174 -16.27 0.78 4.60
CA TYR A 174 -14.90 1.09 4.20
C TYR A 174 -14.24 2.09 5.14
N ARG A 175 -14.97 3.15 5.50
CA ARG A 175 -14.51 4.13 6.50
C ARG A 175 -14.24 3.50 7.85
N ALA A 176 -15.13 2.64 8.34
CA ALA A 176 -14.93 1.95 9.62
C ALA A 176 -13.66 1.08 9.60
N ILE A 177 -13.40 0.36 8.50
CA ILE A 177 -12.17 -0.42 8.32
C ILE A 177 -10.95 0.49 8.27
N ALA A 178 -10.98 1.56 7.47
CA ALA A 178 -9.88 2.50 7.35
C ALA A 178 -9.52 3.14 8.71
N THR A 179 -10.51 3.58 9.48
CA THR A 179 -10.32 4.18 10.80
C THR A 179 -9.93 3.16 11.88
N ALA A 180 -10.55 1.97 11.92
CA ALA A 180 -10.18 0.94 12.91
C ALA A 180 -8.72 0.51 12.71
N THR A 181 -8.27 0.39 11.46
CA THR A 181 -6.90 -0.01 11.16
C THR A 181 -5.91 1.13 11.47
N GLU A 182 -6.32 2.40 11.42
CA GLU A 182 -5.52 3.56 11.89
C GLU A 182 -5.23 3.47 13.39
N GLN A 183 -6.25 3.15 14.21
CA GLN A 183 -6.09 2.95 15.66
C GLN A 183 -5.15 1.80 16.00
N VAL A 184 -5.15 0.74 15.19
CA VAL A 184 -4.19 -0.36 15.34
C VAL A 184 -2.75 0.19 15.20
N ILE A 185 -2.39 1.02 14.23
CA ILE A 185 -0.99 1.50 14.14
C ILE A 185 -0.65 2.59 15.19
N GLY A 186 -1.66 3.25 15.79
CA GLY A 186 -1.49 4.19 16.89
C GLY A 186 -1.36 3.54 18.29
N GLU A 187 -2.04 2.42 18.53
CA GLU A 187 -2.09 1.71 19.83
C GLU A 187 -1.39 0.36 19.82
N THR A 188 -0.92 -0.11 18.67
CA THR A 188 -0.24 -1.39 18.53
C THR A 188 1.05 -1.23 17.72
N ASP A 189 2.24 -1.58 18.22
CA ASP A 189 2.56 -2.64 19.18
C ASP A 189 1.85 -3.96 18.84
N TYR A 190 1.68 -4.26 17.55
CA TYR A 190 1.23 -5.59 17.12
C TYR A 190 2.37 -6.32 16.42
N ARG A 191 2.98 -7.16 17.26
CA ARG A 191 3.31 -8.54 16.95
C ARG A 191 2.24 -9.16 16.05
N PHE A 192 2.48 -9.17 14.74
CA PHE A 192 1.84 -10.12 13.85
C PHE A 192 2.89 -11.17 13.44
N HIS A 193 2.82 -12.28 14.19
CA HIS A 193 3.25 -13.67 13.93
C HIS A 193 4.77 -13.93 13.72
N ASP A 194 5.47 -14.71 14.55
CA ASP A 194 5.09 -15.70 15.59
C ASP A 194 5.81 -15.45 16.94
#